data_AF-A0A1I1DVM3-F1
#
_entry.id   AF-A0A1I1DVM3-F1
#
_cell.length_a   1.000
_cell.length_b   1.000
_cell.length_c   1.000
_cell.angle_alpha   90.00
_cell.angle_beta   90.00
_cell.angle_gamma   90.00
#
_symmetry.space_group_name_H-M   'P 1'
#
loop_
_entity.id
_entity.type
_entity.pdbx_description
1 polymer ?
#
loop_
_entity_poly.entity_id
_entity_poly.type
_entity_poly.pdbx_seq_one_letter_code
_entity_poly.pdbx_strand_id
1 'polypeptide(L)'
;MNIQSLNPVLLMLLQYQKGISQAFLMQQLGISDSAIAINIKTLKDQGYDIQYANEKFILINPLPFVLIPEKIKLNIPQNNIPEILFVDRCTSTNIIARDLLSKFSSFFLIAREQYRGKGRMNRTWEMQKDKDLALSFGYHTDIPHSYFFSLIRVAALAVYKTLNAFGISCFVKWPNDIIDGEGKKICGILAEIINESNINSVVIGIGINVNSNFLPDYAASIYQILGKEIDINKFAGHLILTINNFYSEFPQNESLIIQQWQNYLAWLGEKVIFQIDDQSFWGIFKGCTKEGALLLEIDKEIQTFYVGDLYNIKLRKP
;
A
#
# COMPACT_ATOMS: atom_id res chain seq x y z
N MET A 1 1.62 19.19 -11.82
CA MET A 1 1.73 17.99 -10.97
C MET A 1 3.03 17.29 -11.35
N ASN A 2 4.00 17.17 -10.45
CA ASN A 2 5.36 16.77 -10.79
C ASN A 2 5.59 15.30 -10.42
N ILE A 3 5.22 14.38 -11.33
CA ILE A 3 5.67 12.99 -11.22
C ILE A 3 7.18 13.02 -11.35
N GLN A 4 7.87 12.51 -10.36
CA GLN A 4 9.33 12.49 -10.35
C GLN A 4 9.81 11.22 -11.03
N SER A 5 10.67 11.39 -12.03
CA SER A 5 11.48 10.27 -12.53
C SER A 5 12.44 9.84 -11.43
N LEU A 6 12.63 8.53 -11.27
CA LEU A 6 13.66 7.97 -10.39
C LEU A 6 15.03 8.57 -10.74
N ASN A 7 15.83 8.93 -9.73
CA ASN A 7 17.16 9.46 -9.93
C ASN A 7 18.14 8.32 -10.27
N PRO A 8 18.67 8.27 -11.51
CA PRO A 8 19.53 7.17 -11.93
C PRO A 8 20.88 7.14 -11.22
N VAL A 9 21.41 8.30 -10.79
CA VAL A 9 22.65 8.37 -10.01
C VAL A 9 22.43 7.80 -8.61
N LEU A 10 21.30 8.13 -7.97
CA LEU A 10 20.95 7.57 -6.66
C LEU A 10 20.76 6.04 -6.72
N LEU A 11 20.09 5.52 -7.76
CA LEU A 11 19.97 4.07 -7.99
C LEU A 11 21.35 3.38 -8.00
N MET A 12 22.30 3.94 -8.76
CA MET A 12 23.66 3.39 -8.84
C MET A 12 24.38 3.46 -7.48
N LEU A 13 24.26 4.58 -6.75
CA LEU A 13 24.85 4.71 -5.41
C LEU A 13 24.28 3.69 -4.42
N LEU A 14 22.98 3.42 -4.50
CA LEU A 14 22.30 2.43 -3.66
C LEU A 14 22.71 1.00 -3.99
N GLN A 15 22.92 0.70 -5.28
CA GLN A 15 23.34 -0.62 -5.74
C GLN A 15 24.81 -0.90 -5.42
N TYR A 16 25.69 0.10 -5.52
CA TYR A 16 27.13 -0.02 -5.33
C TYR A 16 27.57 0.58 -3.98
N GLN A 17 27.14 -0.02 -2.87
CA GLN A 17 27.37 0.51 -1.51
C GLN A 17 28.84 0.67 -1.12
N LYS A 18 29.75 -0.10 -1.72
CA LYS A 18 31.22 0.04 -1.51
C LYS A 18 31.84 1.21 -2.26
N GLY A 19 31.03 1.98 -2.99
CA GLY A 19 31.43 3.13 -3.77
C GLY A 19 31.48 2.86 -5.27
N ILE A 20 31.21 3.91 -6.03
CA ILE A 20 31.15 3.92 -7.49
C ILE A 20 32.01 5.04 -8.06
N SER A 21 32.86 4.72 -9.04
CA SER A 21 33.70 5.73 -9.70
C SER A 21 32.88 6.59 -10.65
N GLN A 22 33.30 7.85 -10.82
CA GLN A 22 32.69 8.77 -11.78
C GLN A 22 32.68 8.22 -13.21
N ALA A 23 33.80 7.65 -13.68
CA ALA A 23 33.89 7.07 -15.02
C ALA A 23 32.84 5.96 -15.25
N PHE A 24 32.65 5.09 -14.25
CA PHE A 24 31.64 4.03 -14.33
C PHE A 24 30.20 4.59 -14.32
N LEU A 25 29.91 5.63 -13.53
CA LEU A 25 28.61 6.32 -13.60
C LEU A 25 28.35 6.90 -14.99
N MET A 26 29.33 7.58 -15.59
CA MET A 26 29.21 8.15 -16.94
C MET A 26 28.93 7.06 -17.97
N GLN A 27 29.69 5.96 -17.91
CA GLN A 27 29.54 4.84 -18.85
C GLN A 27 28.17 4.16 -18.73
N GLN A 28 27.73 3.87 -17.52
CA GLN A 28 26.48 3.13 -17.29
C GLN A 28 25.23 3.98 -17.57
N LEU A 29 25.28 5.28 -17.27
CA LEU A 29 24.11 6.16 -17.40
C LEU A 29 24.12 6.97 -18.70
N GLY A 30 25.22 7.00 -19.44
CA GLY A 30 25.35 7.82 -20.66
C GLY A 30 25.29 9.32 -20.41
N ILE A 31 25.71 9.78 -19.22
CA ILE A 31 25.66 11.19 -18.81
C ILE A 31 27.05 11.81 -18.67
N SER A 32 27.12 13.15 -18.78
CA SER A 32 28.37 13.90 -18.64
C SER A 32 28.83 14.03 -17.19
N ASP A 33 30.12 14.36 -17.01
CA ASP A 33 30.68 14.69 -15.69
C ASP A 33 29.90 15.81 -14.99
N SER A 34 29.64 16.92 -15.70
CA SER A 34 28.84 18.03 -15.17
C SER A 34 27.44 17.59 -14.71
N ALA A 35 26.81 16.64 -15.40
CA ALA A 35 25.51 16.10 -15.00
C ALA A 35 25.61 15.26 -13.73
N ILE A 36 26.69 14.49 -13.54
CA ILE A 36 26.97 13.77 -12.29
C ILE A 36 27.16 14.76 -11.15
N ALA A 37 27.99 15.79 -11.32
CA ALA A 37 28.24 16.79 -10.28
C ALA A 37 26.96 17.49 -9.82
N ILE A 38 26.08 17.87 -10.76
CA ILE A 38 24.76 18.45 -10.46
C ILE A 38 23.89 17.47 -9.67
N ASN A 39 23.84 16.19 -10.08
CA ASN A 39 23.07 15.16 -9.38
C ASN A 39 23.60 14.93 -7.96
N ILE A 40 24.91 14.77 -7.78
CA ILE A 40 25.52 14.57 -6.46
C ILE A 40 25.24 15.76 -5.54
N LYS A 41 25.37 17.00 -6.05
CA LYS A 41 25.01 18.20 -5.29
C LYS A 41 23.54 18.20 -4.89
N THR A 42 22.63 17.94 -5.84
CA THR A 42 21.19 17.88 -5.59
C THR A 42 20.83 16.83 -4.53
N LEU A 43 21.44 15.65 -4.59
CA LEU A 43 21.23 14.60 -3.58
C LEU A 43 21.74 15.03 -2.20
N LYS A 44 22.89 15.69 -2.12
CA LYS A 44 23.37 16.26 -0.85
C LYS A 44 22.42 17.31 -0.29
N ASP A 45 21.90 18.20 -1.14
CA ASP A 45 20.92 19.22 -0.76
C ASP A 45 19.59 18.59 -0.28
N GLN A 46 19.25 17.39 -0.77
CA GLN A 46 18.13 16.57 -0.30
C GLN A 46 18.41 15.80 1.01
N GLY A 47 19.64 15.87 1.53
CA GLY A 47 20.05 15.26 2.80
C GLY A 47 20.73 13.90 2.68
N TYR A 48 21.08 13.44 1.49
CA TYR A 48 21.87 12.21 1.33
C TYR A 48 23.35 12.45 1.69
N ASP A 49 23.89 11.66 2.63
CA ASP A 49 25.30 11.70 2.99
C ASP A 49 26.16 10.97 1.95
N ILE A 50 26.67 11.73 0.98
CA ILE A 50 27.51 11.21 -0.10
C ILE A 50 28.95 11.72 0.08
N GLN A 51 29.87 10.80 0.33
CA GLN A 51 31.30 11.09 0.45
C GLN A 51 32.02 10.74 -0.85
N TYR A 52 33.13 11.43 -1.11
CA TYR A 52 34.03 11.08 -2.20
C TYR A 52 35.37 10.65 -1.62
N ALA A 53 35.73 9.38 -1.78
CA ALA A 53 36.95 8.79 -1.23
C ALA A 53 37.48 7.71 -2.17
N ASN A 54 38.79 7.61 -2.31
CA ASN A 54 39.46 6.64 -3.20
C ASN A 54 38.87 6.67 -4.63
N GLU A 55 38.66 7.87 -5.16
CA GLU A 55 38.11 8.13 -6.50
C GLU A 55 36.69 7.57 -6.72
N LYS A 56 35.93 7.38 -5.64
CA LYS A 56 34.57 6.83 -5.66
C LYS A 56 33.60 7.68 -4.84
N PHE A 57 32.38 7.82 -5.35
CA PHE A 57 31.25 8.29 -4.56
C PHE A 57 30.71 7.16 -3.70
N ILE A 58 30.52 7.40 -2.41
CA ILE A 58 30.04 6.43 -1.42
C ILE A 58 28.83 7.04 -0.71
N LEU A 59 27.70 6.35 -0.74
CA LEU A 59 26.53 6.74 0.04
C LEU A 59 26.63 6.15 1.45
N ILE A 60 26.74 7.01 2.46
CA ILE A 60 26.86 6.65 3.87
C ILE A 60 25.46 6.54 4.48
N ASN A 61 25.27 5.55 5.36
CA ASN A 61 24.01 5.30 6.08
C ASN A 61 22.77 5.36 5.17
N PRO A 62 22.56 4.36 4.29
CA PRO A 62 21.47 4.40 3.33
C PRO A 62 20.15 4.36 4.10
N LEU A 63 19.56 5.52 4.42
CA LEU A 63 18.36 5.75 5.24
C LEU A 63 17.28 4.67 5.01
N PRO A 64 17.27 3.56 5.79
CA PRO A 64 16.41 2.41 5.46
C PRO A 64 14.97 2.66 5.91
N PHE A 65 14.80 3.53 6.91
CA PHE A 65 13.53 3.90 7.53
C PHE A 65 12.92 5.16 6.92
N VAL A 66 13.40 5.56 5.73
CA VAL A 66 12.88 6.64 4.90
C VAL A 66 12.48 6.03 3.57
N LEU A 67 11.31 6.42 3.08
CA LEU A 67 10.80 5.98 1.79
C LEU A 67 11.61 6.61 0.65
N ILE A 68 12.32 5.77 -0.08
CA ILE A 68 13.18 6.10 -1.22
C ILE A 68 12.74 5.23 -2.41
N PRO A 69 12.05 5.80 -3.40
CA PRO A 69 11.48 5.07 -4.54
C PRO A 69 12.49 4.17 -5.28
N GLU A 70 13.73 4.65 -5.42
CA GLU A 70 14.84 3.94 -6.02
C GLU A 70 15.13 2.63 -5.29
N LYS A 71 15.10 2.64 -3.95
CA LYS A 71 15.28 1.42 -3.14
C LYS A 71 14.13 0.45 -3.30
N ILE A 72 12.90 0.92 -3.46
CA ILE A 72 11.73 0.06 -3.65
C ILE A 72 11.93 -0.79 -4.91
N LYS A 73 12.32 -0.14 -6.02
CA LYS A 73 12.59 -0.82 -7.29
C LYS A 73 13.69 -1.88 -7.17
N LEU A 74 14.75 -1.59 -6.41
CA LEU A 74 15.85 -2.56 -6.17
C LEU A 74 15.43 -3.79 -5.35
N ASN A 75 14.31 -3.73 -4.63
CA ASN A 75 13.77 -4.85 -3.86
C ASN A 75 12.76 -5.72 -4.65
N ILE A 76 12.56 -5.43 -5.94
CA ILE A 76 11.69 -6.21 -6.83
C ILE A 76 12.58 -6.96 -7.85
N PRO A 77 12.33 -8.26 -8.10
CA PRO A 77 13.07 -8.99 -9.14
C PRO A 77 12.96 -8.31 -10.51
N GLN A 78 14.09 -8.15 -11.21
CA GLN A 78 14.19 -7.34 -12.45
C GLN A 78 13.17 -7.72 -13.54
N ASN A 79 12.85 -9.01 -13.68
CA ASN A 79 11.92 -9.49 -14.70
C ASN A 79 10.44 -9.20 -14.37
N ASN A 80 10.14 -8.72 -13.15
CA ASN A 80 8.79 -8.55 -12.62
C ASN A 80 8.53 -7.12 -12.13
N ILE A 81 9.34 -6.13 -12.52
CA ILE A 81 9.15 -4.75 -12.06
C ILE A 81 7.98 -4.12 -12.83
N PRO A 82 6.84 -3.81 -12.17
CA PRO A 82 5.76 -3.08 -12.83
C PRO A 82 6.13 -1.61 -13.04
N GLU A 83 5.29 -0.88 -13.76
CA GLU A 83 5.42 0.59 -13.83
C GLU A 83 5.21 1.18 -12.43
N ILE A 84 6.20 1.92 -11.91
CA ILE A 84 6.16 2.54 -10.57
C ILE A 84 6.42 4.03 -10.72
N LEU A 85 5.39 4.81 -10.46
CA LEU A 85 5.39 6.26 -10.45
C LEU A 85 5.53 6.77 -9.03
N PHE A 86 6.13 7.95 -8.90
CA PHE A 86 6.43 8.54 -7.61
C PHE A 86 6.10 10.04 -7.55
N VAL A 87 5.60 10.46 -6.38
CA VAL A 87 5.36 11.86 -6.05
C VAL A 87 5.85 12.17 -4.62
N ASP A 88 6.54 13.30 -4.43
CA ASP A 88 7.00 13.69 -3.09
C ASP A 88 5.82 14.03 -2.17
N ARG A 89 4.84 14.76 -2.68
CA ARG A 89 3.69 15.24 -1.91
C ARG A 89 2.46 15.39 -2.78
N CYS A 90 1.31 14.90 -2.33
CA CYS A 90 0.04 15.04 -3.04
C CYS A 90 -1.16 15.17 -2.09
N THR A 91 -2.33 15.51 -2.64
CA THR A 91 -3.59 15.47 -1.88
C THR A 91 -3.92 14.01 -1.52
N SER A 92 -4.09 13.17 -2.55
CA SER A 92 -4.28 11.73 -2.40
C SER A 92 -3.72 10.99 -3.62
N THR A 93 -3.01 9.87 -3.40
CA THR A 93 -2.52 8.99 -4.45
C THR A 93 -3.64 8.47 -5.34
N ASN A 94 -4.83 8.21 -4.80
CA ASN A 94 -5.98 7.77 -5.61
C ASN A 94 -6.45 8.85 -6.60
N ILE A 95 -6.42 10.13 -6.20
CA ILE A 95 -6.79 11.24 -7.10
C ILE A 95 -5.78 11.31 -8.24
N ILE A 96 -4.49 11.31 -7.90
CA ILE A 96 -3.44 11.37 -8.90
C ILE A 96 -3.48 10.14 -9.82
N ALA A 97 -3.69 8.94 -9.28
CA ALA A 97 -3.79 7.72 -10.06
C ALA A 97 -4.98 7.75 -11.04
N ARG A 98 -6.13 8.30 -10.65
CA ARG A 98 -7.26 8.50 -11.57
C ARG A 98 -6.85 9.31 -12.80
N ASP A 99 -6.19 10.45 -12.59
CA ASP A 99 -5.78 11.34 -13.68
C ASP A 99 -4.74 10.67 -14.63
N LEU A 100 -3.93 9.76 -14.08
CA LEU A 100 -2.85 9.08 -14.80
C LEU A 100 -3.31 7.87 -15.63
N LEU A 101 -4.53 7.36 -15.43
CA LEU A 101 -5.08 6.29 -16.24
C LEU A 101 -5.22 6.67 -17.73
N SER A 102 -5.30 7.96 -18.05
CA SER A 102 -5.25 8.44 -19.44
C SER A 102 -3.90 8.24 -20.14
N LYS A 103 -2.83 7.99 -19.37
CA LYS A 103 -1.44 7.88 -19.86
C LYS A 103 -0.83 6.52 -19.63
N PHE A 104 -1.30 5.78 -18.64
CA PHE A 104 -0.75 4.50 -18.21
C PHE A 104 -1.86 3.47 -18.04
N SER A 105 -1.69 2.28 -18.63
CA SER A 105 -2.68 1.21 -18.58
C SER A 105 -2.65 0.39 -17.30
N SER A 106 -1.50 0.32 -16.62
CA SER A 106 -1.30 -0.35 -15.34
C SER A 106 -0.05 0.20 -14.66
N PHE A 107 -0.16 0.67 -13.42
CA PHE A 107 0.94 1.26 -12.68
C PHE A 107 0.68 1.31 -11.17
N PHE A 108 1.75 1.35 -10.40
CA PHE A 108 1.74 1.71 -9.00
C PHE A 108 2.15 3.17 -8.85
N LEU A 109 1.46 3.91 -7.99
CA LEU A 109 1.83 5.27 -7.60
C LEU A 109 2.10 5.30 -6.10
N ILE A 110 3.26 5.82 -5.72
CA ILE A 110 3.67 5.95 -4.32
C ILE A 110 3.85 7.43 -4.00
N ALA A 111 3.40 7.85 -2.82
CA ALA A 111 3.66 9.18 -2.28
C ALA A 111 4.46 9.12 -0.98
N ARG A 112 5.43 10.02 -0.81
CA ARG A 112 6.09 10.23 0.50
C ARG A 112 5.16 10.88 1.51
N GLU A 113 4.21 11.71 1.06
CA GLU A 113 3.24 12.39 1.91
C GLU A 113 1.91 12.63 1.18
N GLN A 114 0.80 12.26 1.83
CA GLN A 114 -0.54 12.74 1.51
C GLN A 114 -1.00 13.73 2.57
N TYR A 115 -1.39 14.94 2.18
CA TYR A 115 -1.92 15.93 3.13
C TYR A 115 -3.45 15.99 3.16
N ARG A 116 -4.13 15.23 2.28
CA ARG A 116 -5.60 15.06 2.23
C ARG A 116 -5.96 13.63 1.81
N GLY A 117 -5.32 12.64 2.44
CA GLY A 117 -5.56 11.23 2.16
C GLY A 117 -7.04 10.87 2.33
N LYS A 118 -7.56 9.99 1.48
CA LYS A 118 -8.98 9.61 1.47
C LYS A 118 -9.19 8.21 2.02
N GLY A 119 -10.22 8.05 2.85
CA GLY A 119 -10.82 6.79 3.25
C GLY A 119 -12.27 6.67 2.75
N ARG A 120 -12.94 5.57 3.11
CA ARG A 120 -14.37 5.36 2.83
C ARG A 120 -15.23 6.42 3.52
N MET A 121 -16.42 6.70 2.97
CA MET A 121 -17.42 7.59 3.57
C MET A 121 -16.85 8.98 3.93
N ASN A 122 -16.01 9.55 3.05
CA ASN A 122 -15.34 10.84 3.24
C ASN A 122 -14.44 10.97 4.48
N ARG A 123 -14.09 9.84 5.13
CA ARG A 123 -13.09 9.84 6.21
C ARG A 123 -11.71 10.21 5.65
N THR A 124 -10.87 10.82 6.47
CA THR A 124 -9.50 11.15 6.09
C THR A 124 -8.56 10.00 6.45
N TRP A 125 -7.60 9.71 5.57
CA TRP A 125 -6.46 8.84 5.88
C TRP A 125 -5.28 9.72 6.28
N GLU A 126 -4.87 9.63 7.54
CA GLU A 126 -3.71 10.34 8.07
C GLU A 126 -2.46 9.48 7.89
N MET A 127 -1.34 10.13 7.59
CA MET A 127 -0.06 9.46 7.45
C MET A 127 1.08 10.38 7.88
N GLN A 128 2.18 9.80 8.34
CA GLN A 128 3.41 10.54 8.60
C GLN A 128 4.36 10.42 7.40
N LYS A 129 4.91 11.56 6.96
CA LYS A 129 5.84 11.61 5.82
C LYS A 129 7.01 10.64 6.03
N ASP A 130 7.31 9.86 5.00
CA ASP A 130 8.39 8.85 4.94
C ASP A 130 8.29 7.67 5.90
N LYS A 131 7.37 7.73 6.86
CA LYS A 131 7.17 6.72 7.89
C LYS A 131 6.03 5.78 7.57
N ASP A 132 5.03 6.23 6.82
CA ASP A 132 3.91 5.42 6.37
C ASP A 132 3.90 5.26 4.86
N LEU A 133 3.17 4.25 4.39
CA LEU A 133 3.05 3.96 2.98
C LEU A 133 1.69 4.43 2.46
N ALA A 134 1.71 5.33 1.48
CA ALA A 134 0.57 5.62 0.62
C ALA A 134 0.88 5.09 -0.79
N LEU A 135 0.13 4.07 -1.19
CA LEU A 135 0.29 3.40 -2.47
C LEU A 135 -1.07 3.32 -3.17
N SER A 136 -1.11 3.59 -4.47
CA SER A 136 -2.29 3.33 -5.31
C SER A 136 -1.89 2.45 -6.49
N PHE A 137 -2.67 1.41 -6.76
CA PHE A 137 -2.54 0.59 -7.95
C PHE A 137 -3.66 0.97 -8.92
N GLY A 138 -3.30 1.55 -10.06
CA GLY A 138 -4.23 1.97 -11.10
C GLY A 138 -4.09 1.08 -12.34
N TYR A 139 -5.19 0.56 -12.86
CA TYR A 139 -5.18 -0.24 -14.09
C TYR A 139 -6.52 -0.21 -14.84
N HIS A 140 -6.46 -0.41 -16.16
CA HIS A 140 -7.64 -0.68 -16.98
C HIS A 140 -8.09 -2.13 -16.83
N THR A 141 -9.40 -2.37 -16.83
CA THR A 141 -9.95 -3.69 -16.60
C THR A 141 -11.27 -3.92 -17.31
N ASP A 142 -11.45 -5.12 -17.86
CA ASP A 142 -12.73 -5.59 -18.39
C ASP A 142 -13.58 -6.31 -17.32
N ILE A 143 -13.10 -6.33 -16.07
CA ILE A 143 -13.79 -7.00 -14.96
C ILE A 143 -15.15 -6.32 -14.74
N PRO A 144 -16.27 -7.09 -14.75
CA PRO A 144 -17.59 -6.51 -14.49
C PRO A 144 -17.68 -5.88 -13.11
N HIS A 145 -18.48 -4.82 -12.96
CA HIS A 145 -18.61 -4.09 -11.70
C HIS A 145 -19.02 -4.97 -10.51
N SER A 146 -19.73 -6.09 -10.75
CA SER A 146 -20.11 -7.08 -9.73
C SER A 146 -18.92 -7.70 -8.99
N TYR A 147 -17.73 -7.69 -9.59
CA TYR A 147 -16.50 -8.26 -9.03
C TYR A 147 -15.65 -7.24 -8.24
N PHE A 148 -16.15 -6.02 -8.06
CA PHE A 148 -15.42 -4.97 -7.37
C PHE A 148 -14.96 -5.36 -5.96
N PHE A 149 -15.82 -6.05 -5.19
CA PHE A 149 -15.43 -6.56 -3.87
C PHE A 149 -14.29 -7.57 -3.96
N SER A 150 -14.23 -8.37 -5.01
CA SER A 150 -13.14 -9.33 -5.22
C SER A 150 -11.78 -8.61 -5.37
N LEU A 151 -11.75 -7.39 -5.92
CA LEU A 151 -10.52 -6.58 -6.00
C LEU A 151 -10.06 -6.08 -4.62
N ILE A 152 -10.99 -5.69 -3.75
CA ILE A 152 -10.67 -5.35 -2.36
C ILE A 152 -10.10 -6.57 -1.63
N ARG A 153 -10.66 -7.77 -1.87
CA ARG A 153 -10.15 -9.02 -1.29
C ARG A 153 -8.74 -9.35 -1.76
N VAL A 154 -8.46 -9.20 -3.05
CA VAL A 154 -7.12 -9.35 -3.64
C VAL A 154 -6.11 -8.44 -2.92
N ALA A 155 -6.42 -7.15 -2.81
CA ALA A 155 -5.55 -6.20 -2.13
C ALA A 155 -5.39 -6.54 -0.64
N ALA A 156 -6.46 -6.90 0.06
CA ALA A 156 -6.43 -7.28 1.47
C ALA A 156 -5.57 -8.52 1.71
N LEU A 157 -5.68 -9.53 0.85
CA LEU A 157 -4.88 -10.73 0.92
C LEU A 157 -3.40 -10.45 0.62
N ALA A 158 -3.10 -9.60 -0.35
CA ALA A 158 -1.73 -9.18 -0.65
C ALA A 158 -1.09 -8.43 0.53
N VAL A 159 -1.82 -7.51 1.15
CA VAL A 159 -1.37 -6.80 2.36
C VAL A 159 -1.17 -7.78 3.52
N TYR A 160 -2.13 -8.68 3.75
CA TYR A 160 -2.01 -9.71 4.80
C TYR A 160 -0.75 -10.57 4.61
N LYS A 161 -0.51 -11.08 3.40
CA LYS A 161 0.67 -11.91 3.11
C LYS A 161 1.96 -11.12 3.30
N THR A 162 1.99 -9.86 2.91
CA THR A 162 3.13 -8.97 3.12
C THR A 162 3.38 -8.76 4.63
N LEU A 163 2.35 -8.42 5.41
CA LEU A 163 2.49 -8.23 6.86
C LEU A 163 2.98 -9.52 7.55
N ASN A 164 2.43 -10.68 7.16
CA ASN A 164 2.86 -11.97 7.68
C ASN A 164 4.34 -12.26 7.37
N ALA A 165 4.80 -11.98 6.14
CA ALA A 165 6.21 -12.14 5.75
C ALA A 165 7.17 -11.25 6.56
N PHE A 166 6.67 -10.16 7.15
CA PHE A 166 7.40 -9.27 8.04
C PHE A 166 7.16 -9.59 9.54
N GLY A 167 6.54 -10.73 9.85
CA GLY A 167 6.35 -11.22 11.21
C GLY A 167 5.15 -10.62 11.95
N ILE A 168 4.21 -9.99 11.24
CA ILE A 168 3.06 -9.33 11.85
C ILE A 168 1.83 -10.22 11.73
N SER A 169 1.31 -10.66 12.88
CA SER A 169 0.00 -11.32 12.95
C SER A 169 -1.10 -10.27 12.83
N CYS A 170 -2.00 -10.47 11.86
CA CYS A 170 -3.07 -9.53 11.56
C CYS A 170 -4.32 -10.26 11.05
N PHE A 171 -5.41 -9.53 10.90
CA PHE A 171 -6.70 -10.04 10.43
C PHE A 171 -7.33 -9.05 9.47
N VAL A 172 -8.16 -9.57 8.55
CA VAL A 172 -8.95 -8.75 7.64
C VAL A 172 -10.26 -8.37 8.31
N LYS A 173 -10.44 -7.08 8.62
CA LYS A 173 -11.72 -6.55 9.07
C LYS A 173 -12.56 -6.17 7.85
N TRP A 174 -13.73 -6.80 7.73
CA TRP A 174 -14.67 -6.47 6.67
C TRP A 174 -15.05 -4.97 6.73
N PRO A 175 -15.15 -4.28 5.58
CA PRO A 175 -14.93 -4.80 4.23
C PRO A 175 -13.50 -4.63 3.70
N ASN A 176 -12.67 -3.79 4.31
CA ASN A 176 -11.52 -3.19 3.62
C ASN A 176 -10.34 -2.80 4.53
N ASP A 177 -10.32 -3.24 5.79
CA ASP A 177 -9.30 -2.85 6.75
C ASP A 177 -8.46 -4.06 7.17
N ILE A 178 -7.19 -3.85 7.51
CA ILE A 178 -6.36 -4.85 8.20
C ILE A 178 -6.11 -4.37 9.62
N ILE A 179 -6.34 -5.25 10.58
CA ILE A 179 -6.22 -4.97 12.01
C ILE A 179 -5.21 -5.92 12.68
N ASP A 180 -4.62 -5.49 13.78
CA ASP A 180 -3.80 -6.36 14.65
C ASP A 180 -4.67 -7.29 15.52
N GLY A 181 -4.03 -8.08 16.39
CA GLY A 181 -4.73 -8.97 17.32
C GLY A 181 -5.51 -8.25 18.44
N GLU A 182 -5.26 -6.97 18.68
CA GLU A 182 -6.03 -6.13 19.61
C GLU A 182 -7.21 -5.43 18.90
N GLY A 183 -7.32 -5.60 17.58
CA GLY A 183 -8.32 -4.98 16.73
C GLY A 183 -8.03 -3.53 16.34
N LYS A 184 -6.80 -3.05 16.51
CA LYS A 184 -6.34 -1.74 16.04
C LYS A 184 -5.98 -1.79 14.56
N LYS A 185 -6.33 -0.73 13.84
CA LYS A 185 -6.13 -0.63 12.39
C LYS A 185 -4.68 -0.40 12.01
N ILE A 186 -4.14 -1.26 11.16
CA ILE A 186 -2.80 -1.14 10.54
C ILE A 186 -2.91 -0.57 9.13
N CYS A 187 -3.89 -1.04 8.36
CA CYS A 187 -4.06 -0.69 6.95
C CYS A 187 -5.52 -0.40 6.60
N GLY A 188 -5.73 0.56 5.71
CA GLY A 188 -7.01 0.80 5.04
C GLY A 188 -6.86 0.68 3.52
N ILE A 189 -7.83 0.01 2.90
CA ILE A 189 -7.88 -0.20 1.45
C ILE A 189 -9.09 0.54 0.88
N LEU A 190 -8.89 1.30 -0.19
CA LEU A 190 -9.94 2.06 -0.87
C LEU A 190 -9.88 1.79 -2.37
N ALA A 191 -10.78 0.95 -2.86
CA ALA A 191 -10.98 0.77 -4.29
C ALA A 191 -11.98 1.80 -4.83
N GLU A 192 -11.75 2.27 -6.06
CA GLU A 192 -12.65 3.16 -6.80
C GLU A 192 -12.74 2.67 -8.24
N ILE A 193 -13.97 2.52 -8.76
CA ILE A 193 -14.22 2.22 -10.18
C ILE A 193 -14.32 3.55 -10.92
N ILE A 194 -13.68 3.61 -12.07
CA ILE A 194 -13.72 4.75 -12.98
C ILE A 194 -14.23 4.24 -14.33
N ASN A 195 -15.28 4.86 -14.82
CA ASN A 195 -15.82 4.60 -16.15
C ASN A 195 -15.76 5.92 -16.92
N GLU A 196 -14.70 6.07 -17.72
CA GLU A 196 -14.47 7.25 -18.54
C GLU A 196 -14.21 6.79 -19.97
N SER A 197 -14.86 7.44 -20.95
CA SER A 197 -14.68 7.18 -22.38
C SER A 197 -14.79 5.70 -22.79
N ASN A 198 -15.73 4.95 -22.20
CA ASN A 198 -15.94 3.51 -22.40
C ASN A 198 -14.78 2.61 -21.95
N ILE A 199 -13.83 3.13 -21.18
CA ILE A 199 -12.76 2.35 -20.56
C ILE A 199 -13.09 2.18 -19.08
N ASN A 200 -13.31 0.94 -18.67
CA ASN A 200 -13.43 0.59 -17.27
C ASN A 200 -12.02 0.53 -16.65
N SER A 201 -11.85 1.24 -15.55
CA SER A 201 -10.59 1.29 -14.81
C SER A 201 -10.85 1.19 -13.32
N VAL A 202 -9.83 0.73 -12.59
CA VAL A 202 -9.88 0.67 -11.13
C VAL A 202 -8.65 1.35 -10.56
N VAL A 203 -8.85 2.07 -9.47
CA VAL A 203 -7.78 2.55 -8.60
C VAL A 203 -7.95 1.93 -7.23
N ILE A 204 -6.96 1.19 -6.76
CA ILE A 204 -6.91 0.61 -5.42
C ILE A 204 -5.88 1.36 -4.59
N GLY A 205 -6.35 2.21 -3.68
CA GLY A 205 -5.54 2.87 -2.66
C GLY A 205 -5.30 1.97 -1.47
N ILE A 206 -4.07 1.97 -0.98
CA ILE A 206 -3.61 1.20 0.18
C ILE A 206 -2.80 2.15 1.05
N GLY A 207 -3.35 2.48 2.21
CA GLY A 207 -2.66 3.23 3.26
C GLY A 207 -2.22 2.28 4.37
N ILE A 208 -0.94 2.31 4.73
CA ILE A 208 -0.37 1.42 5.77
C ILE A 208 0.44 2.23 6.76
N ASN A 209 0.12 2.04 8.05
CA ASN A 209 0.90 2.57 9.16
C ASN A 209 2.16 1.71 9.35
N VAL A 210 3.33 2.19 8.95
CA VAL A 210 4.57 1.39 8.96
C VAL A 210 5.43 1.75 10.16
N ASN A 211 6.13 2.89 10.11
CA ASN A 211 7.05 3.33 11.15
C ASN A 211 6.51 4.50 11.98
N SER A 212 5.25 4.89 11.78
CA SER A 212 4.62 5.96 12.56
C SER A 212 4.55 5.64 14.04
N ASN A 213 4.84 6.64 14.86
CA ASN A 213 4.81 6.53 16.32
C ASN A 213 3.66 7.31 16.96
N PHE A 214 3.01 8.21 16.22
CA PHE A 214 1.86 8.98 16.66
C PHE A 214 0.62 8.58 15.88
N LEU A 215 -0.22 7.77 16.50
CA LEU A 215 -1.46 7.27 15.93
C LEU A 215 -2.58 7.37 16.97
N PRO A 216 -3.84 7.52 16.54
CA PRO A 216 -4.97 7.45 17.44
C PRO A 216 -5.11 6.05 18.05
N ASP A 217 -5.74 5.95 19.22
CA ASP A 217 -5.88 4.69 20.00
C ASP A 217 -6.47 3.50 19.23
N TYR A 218 -7.27 3.76 18.19
CA TYR A 218 -7.90 2.74 17.35
C TYR A 218 -7.00 2.25 16.20
N ALA A 219 -5.78 2.77 16.08
CA ALA A 219 -4.82 2.43 15.04
C ALA A 219 -3.49 1.95 15.66
N ALA A 220 -2.78 1.13 14.89
CA ALA A 220 -1.45 0.64 15.24
C ALA A 220 -0.54 0.74 14.01
N SER A 221 0.75 0.94 14.23
CA SER A 221 1.78 0.81 13.20
C SER A 221 2.56 -0.49 13.34
N ILE A 222 3.23 -0.90 12.27
CA ILE A 222 4.18 -2.02 12.32
C ILE A 222 5.26 -1.77 13.38
N TYR A 223 5.74 -0.53 13.51
CA TYR A 223 6.69 -0.13 14.55
C TYR A 223 6.17 -0.39 15.95
N GLN A 224 4.93 0.01 16.26
CA GLN A 224 4.33 -0.21 17.57
C GLN A 224 4.15 -1.70 17.88
N ILE A 225 3.81 -2.51 16.87
CA ILE A 225 3.62 -3.95 17.02
C ILE A 225 4.95 -4.69 17.24
N LEU A 226 5.99 -4.34 16.48
CA LEU A 226 7.29 -5.03 16.52
C LEU A 226 8.26 -4.44 17.55
N GLY A 227 8.00 -3.24 18.07
CA GLY A 227 8.90 -2.49 18.94
C GLY A 227 10.16 -1.96 18.25
N LYS A 228 10.22 -2.01 16.91
CA LYS A 228 11.37 -1.54 16.10
C LYS A 228 10.94 -1.11 14.71
N GLU A 229 11.69 -0.18 14.12
CA GLU A 229 11.44 0.25 12.74
C GLU A 229 11.80 -0.86 11.75
N ILE A 230 11.06 -0.91 10.64
CA ILE A 230 11.35 -1.80 9.51
C ILE A 230 11.79 -0.99 8.29
N ASP A 231 12.59 -1.62 7.42
CA ASP A 231 12.94 -1.03 6.12
C ASP A 231 11.68 -0.93 5.24
N ILE A 232 11.12 0.29 5.19
CA ILE A 232 9.88 0.58 4.47
C ILE A 232 10.02 0.33 2.96
N ASN A 233 11.24 0.42 2.42
CA ASN A 233 11.50 0.21 1.00
C ASN A 233 11.40 -1.27 0.64
N LYS A 234 11.96 -2.14 1.50
CA LYS A 234 11.79 -3.60 1.39
C LYS A 234 10.33 -3.99 1.53
N PHE A 235 9.64 -3.40 2.50
CA PHE A 235 8.21 -3.64 2.71
C PHE A 235 7.38 -3.26 1.49
N ALA A 236 7.56 -2.04 0.97
CA ALA A 236 6.86 -1.57 -0.22
C ALA A 236 7.17 -2.42 -1.47
N GLY A 237 8.44 -2.80 -1.68
CA GLY A 237 8.83 -3.65 -2.80
C GLY A 237 8.18 -5.04 -2.73
N HIS A 238 8.16 -5.65 -1.55
CA HIS A 238 7.47 -6.92 -1.33
C HIS A 238 5.96 -6.81 -1.54
N LEU A 239 5.34 -5.74 -1.04
CA LEU A 239 3.91 -5.49 -1.24
C LEU A 239 3.55 -5.33 -2.71
N ILE A 240 4.30 -4.52 -3.46
CA ILE A 240 4.07 -4.29 -4.90
C ILE A 240 4.16 -5.61 -5.67
N LEU A 241 5.21 -6.40 -5.41
CA LEU A 241 5.37 -7.71 -6.03
C LEU A 241 4.20 -8.64 -5.70
N THR A 242 3.77 -8.65 -4.44
CA THR A 242 2.66 -9.50 -3.98
C THR A 242 1.34 -9.09 -4.63
N ILE A 243 1.03 -7.79 -4.71
CA ILE A 243 -0.16 -7.27 -5.40
C ILE A 243 -0.11 -7.63 -6.88
N ASN A 244 1.03 -7.40 -7.54
CA ASN A 244 1.18 -7.68 -8.98
C ASN A 244 0.94 -9.16 -9.30
N ASN A 245 1.47 -10.06 -8.46
CA ASN A 245 1.25 -11.50 -8.61
C ASN A 245 -0.23 -11.88 -8.42
N PHE A 246 -0.85 -11.47 -7.31
CA PHE A 246 -2.28 -11.77 -7.09
C PHE A 246 -3.19 -11.18 -8.15
N TYR A 247 -2.89 -9.96 -8.62
CA TYR A 247 -3.62 -9.33 -9.71
C TYR A 247 -3.53 -10.14 -11.01
N SER A 248 -2.33 -10.60 -11.37
CA SER A 248 -2.13 -11.40 -12.59
C SER A 248 -2.84 -12.76 -12.54
N GLU A 249 -2.96 -13.35 -11.35
CA GLU A 249 -3.60 -14.65 -11.14
C GLU A 249 -5.11 -14.56 -10.91
N PHE A 250 -5.62 -13.39 -10.50
CA PHE A 250 -6.99 -13.19 -10.06
C PHE A 250 -8.06 -13.72 -11.04
N PRO A 251 -8.00 -13.45 -12.35
CA PRO A 251 -9.04 -13.90 -13.28
C PRO A 251 -9.23 -15.42 -13.32
N GLN A 252 -8.18 -16.20 -13.03
CA GLN A 252 -8.23 -17.67 -13.04
C GLN A 252 -8.44 -18.27 -11.63
N ASN A 253 -8.09 -17.52 -10.59
CA ASN A 253 -8.02 -18.01 -9.21
C ASN A 253 -9.01 -17.33 -8.25
N GLU A 254 -10.03 -16.63 -8.76
CA GLU A 254 -10.97 -15.87 -7.93
C GLU A 254 -11.52 -16.67 -6.74
N SER A 255 -12.09 -17.86 -6.99
CA SER A 255 -12.69 -18.68 -5.93
C SER A 255 -11.70 -19.03 -4.82
N LEU A 256 -10.45 -19.31 -5.18
CA LEU A 256 -9.38 -19.60 -4.23
C LEU A 256 -9.01 -18.36 -3.41
N ILE A 257 -8.91 -17.20 -4.05
CA ILE A 257 -8.64 -15.93 -3.37
C ILE A 257 -9.76 -15.58 -2.38
N ILE A 258 -11.02 -15.78 -2.77
CA ILE A 258 -12.17 -15.58 -1.88
C ILE A 258 -12.07 -16.52 -0.67
N GLN A 259 -11.78 -17.80 -0.88
CA GLN A 259 -11.64 -18.77 0.20
C GLN A 259 -10.48 -18.42 1.14
N GLN A 260 -9.30 -18.08 0.59
CA GLN A 260 -8.16 -17.67 1.40
C GLN A 260 -8.46 -16.42 2.20
N TRP A 261 -9.08 -15.41 1.59
CA TRP A 261 -9.47 -14.19 2.27
C TRP A 261 -10.45 -14.45 3.42
N GLN A 262 -11.43 -15.35 3.23
CA GLN A 262 -12.39 -15.72 4.30
C GLN A 262 -11.69 -16.34 5.52
N ASN A 263 -10.61 -17.09 5.33
CA ASN A 263 -9.86 -17.72 6.43
C ASN A 263 -9.16 -16.69 7.34
N TYR A 264 -9.02 -15.44 6.89
CA TYR A 264 -8.34 -14.38 7.64
C TYR A 264 -9.31 -13.30 8.14
N LEU A 265 -10.62 -13.53 8.01
CA LEU A 265 -11.63 -12.60 8.52
C LEU A 265 -11.53 -12.45 10.04
N ALA A 266 -11.45 -11.21 10.49
CA ALA A 266 -11.58 -10.87 11.89
C ALA A 266 -12.98 -11.24 12.38
N TRP A 267 -13.05 -11.84 13.57
CA TRP A 267 -14.28 -12.07 14.34
C TRP A 267 -15.29 -13.00 13.65
N LEU A 268 -14.85 -13.84 12.71
CA LEU A 268 -15.71 -14.85 12.09
C LEU A 268 -16.26 -15.80 13.17
N GLY A 269 -17.59 -15.94 13.22
CA GLY A 269 -18.28 -16.74 14.23
C GLY A 269 -18.42 -16.06 15.59
N GLU A 270 -17.93 -14.84 15.77
CA GLU A 270 -18.05 -14.10 17.02
C GLU A 270 -19.27 -13.17 17.05
N LYS A 271 -19.66 -12.74 18.26
CA LYS A 271 -20.66 -11.69 18.46
C LYS A 271 -20.04 -10.32 18.16
N VAL A 272 -20.70 -9.57 17.28
CA VAL A 272 -20.21 -8.31 16.73
C VAL A 272 -21.31 -7.24 16.79
N ILE A 273 -20.89 -6.00 16.55
CA ILE A 273 -21.78 -4.88 16.25
C ILE A 273 -21.53 -4.49 14.81
N PHE A 274 -22.58 -4.51 14.01
CA PHE A 274 -22.57 -3.99 12.65
C PHE A 274 -23.27 -2.63 12.62
N GLN A 275 -22.62 -1.63 12.04
CA GLN A 275 -23.17 -0.29 11.92
C GLN A 275 -23.32 0.09 10.45
N ILE A 276 -24.49 0.59 10.09
CA ILE A 276 -24.78 1.21 8.80
C ILE A 276 -25.56 2.49 9.09
N ASP A 277 -25.04 3.62 8.60
CA ASP A 277 -25.53 4.96 8.94
C ASP A 277 -25.67 5.13 10.47
N ASP A 278 -26.86 5.50 10.95
CA ASP A 278 -27.17 5.68 12.37
C ASP A 278 -27.73 4.42 13.05
N GLN A 279 -27.82 3.29 12.32
CA GLN A 279 -28.38 2.04 12.83
C GLN A 279 -27.27 1.08 13.27
N SER A 280 -27.49 0.41 14.40
CA SER A 280 -26.62 -0.64 14.92
C SER A 280 -27.37 -1.95 15.01
N PHE A 281 -26.71 -3.02 14.59
CA PHE A 281 -27.21 -4.39 14.60
C PHE A 281 -26.25 -5.26 15.42
N TRP A 282 -26.79 -6.05 16.34
CA TRP A 282 -26.02 -6.99 17.15
C TRP A 282 -26.31 -8.40 16.65
N GLY A 283 -25.26 -9.18 16.42
CA GLY A 283 -25.43 -10.53 15.88
C GLY A 283 -24.12 -11.31 15.84
N ILE A 284 -24.16 -12.49 15.25
CA ILE A 284 -22.98 -13.32 15.00
C ILE A 284 -22.51 -13.10 13.56
N PHE A 285 -21.24 -12.72 13.37
CA PHE A 285 -20.69 -12.57 12.02
C PHE A 285 -20.48 -13.94 11.37
N LYS A 286 -21.24 -14.25 10.31
CA LYS A 286 -21.20 -15.54 9.61
C LYS A 286 -20.30 -15.53 8.38
N GLY A 287 -19.51 -14.48 8.19
CA GLY A 287 -18.64 -14.30 7.03
C GLY A 287 -19.34 -13.50 5.93
N CYS A 288 -19.03 -13.81 4.67
CA CYS A 288 -19.51 -13.02 3.54
C CYS A 288 -20.00 -13.90 2.38
N THR A 289 -20.91 -13.34 1.57
CA THR A 289 -21.33 -13.95 0.31
C THR A 289 -20.19 -13.95 -0.72
N LYS A 290 -20.39 -14.64 -1.85
CA LYS A 290 -19.44 -14.62 -2.97
C LYS A 290 -19.23 -13.19 -3.48
N GLU A 291 -20.26 -12.36 -3.47
CA GLU A 291 -20.26 -10.98 -3.97
C GLU A 291 -19.63 -9.97 -2.99
N GLY A 292 -19.30 -10.37 -1.76
CA GLY A 292 -18.68 -9.47 -0.77
C GLY A 292 -19.59 -8.99 0.35
N ALA A 293 -20.89 -9.30 0.30
CA ALA A 293 -21.82 -8.85 1.33
C ALA A 293 -21.58 -9.55 2.66
N LEU A 294 -21.66 -8.80 3.76
CA LEU A 294 -21.56 -9.32 5.13
C LEU A 294 -22.83 -10.10 5.49
N LEU A 295 -22.65 -11.27 6.10
CA LEU A 295 -23.70 -12.11 6.63
C LEU A 295 -23.72 -12.00 8.17
N LEU A 296 -24.82 -11.51 8.72
CA LEU A 296 -25.00 -11.34 10.16
C LEU A 296 -26.20 -12.17 10.62
N GLU A 297 -25.99 -13.06 11.59
CA GLU A 297 -27.08 -13.81 12.22
C GLU A 297 -27.66 -12.99 13.37
N ILE A 298 -28.94 -12.60 13.24
CA ILE A 298 -29.72 -11.85 14.23
C ILE A 298 -30.97 -12.69 14.53
N ASP A 299 -31.22 -13.03 15.80
CA ASP A 299 -32.37 -13.85 16.20
C ASP A 299 -32.54 -15.17 15.42
N LYS A 300 -31.41 -15.81 15.06
CA LYS A 300 -31.29 -17.04 14.24
C LYS A 300 -31.64 -16.86 12.76
N GLU A 301 -31.88 -15.64 12.30
CA GLU A 301 -32.06 -15.31 10.89
C GLU A 301 -30.79 -14.65 10.33
N ILE A 302 -30.42 -15.01 9.10
CA ILE A 302 -29.27 -14.41 8.42
C ILE A 302 -29.74 -13.17 7.66
N GLN A 303 -29.19 -12.01 8.02
CA GLN A 303 -29.33 -10.76 7.29
C GLN A 303 -28.06 -10.44 6.49
N THR A 304 -28.23 -9.84 5.32
CA THR A 304 -27.15 -9.55 4.36
C THR A 304 -26.96 -8.05 4.21
N PHE A 305 -25.71 -7.58 4.36
CA PHE A 305 -25.36 -6.16 4.28
C PHE A 305 -24.24 -5.90 3.28
N TYR A 306 -24.38 -4.87 2.44
CA TYR A 306 -23.40 -4.53 1.39
C TYR A 306 -22.48 -3.37 1.79
N VAL A 307 -22.93 -2.53 2.72
CA VAL A 307 -22.22 -1.33 3.18
C VAL A 307 -22.38 -1.21 4.68
N GLY A 308 -21.31 -0.82 5.36
CA GLY A 308 -21.30 -0.56 6.79
C GLY A 308 -19.90 -0.70 7.36
N ASP A 309 -19.83 -0.75 8.69
CA ASP A 309 -18.63 -1.01 9.45
C ASP A 309 -18.88 -2.09 10.50
N LEU A 310 -17.91 -2.99 10.66
CA LEU A 310 -17.94 -4.08 11.62
C LEU A 310 -17.06 -3.75 12.83
N TYR A 311 -17.55 -4.07 14.03
CA TYR A 311 -16.85 -3.87 15.29
C TYR A 311 -16.99 -5.08 16.22
N ASN A 312 -15.94 -5.39 16.98
CA ASN A 312 -16.03 -6.38 18.06
C ASN A 312 -16.73 -5.77 19.28
N ILE A 313 -17.65 -6.51 19.90
CA ILE A 313 -18.33 -6.07 21.12
C ILE A 313 -17.34 -5.77 22.26
N LYS A 314 -16.25 -6.53 22.37
CA LYS A 314 -15.27 -6.40 23.45
C LYS A 314 -14.38 -5.17 23.32
N LEU A 315 -14.30 -4.57 22.13
CA LEU A 315 -13.39 -3.46 21.83
C LEU A 315 -14.07 -2.10 21.83
N ARG A 316 -15.41 -2.05 21.91
CA ARG A 316 -16.15 -0.80 22.04
C ARG A 316 -16.01 -0.33 23.50
N LYS A 317 -15.18 0.68 23.75
CA LYS A 317 -15.26 1.42 25.02
C LYS A 317 -16.65 2.09 25.09
N PRO A 318 -17.29 2.09 26.27
CA PRO A 318 -18.65 2.59 26.45
C PRO A 318 -18.83 4.05 26.03
#